data_AF-A0A8B9HU57-F1
#
_entry.id   AF-A0A8B9HU57-F1
#
_cell.length_a   1.000
_cell.length_b   1.000
_cell.length_c   1.000
_cell.angle_alpha   90.00
_cell.angle_beta   90.00
_cell.angle_gamma   90.00
#
_symmetry.space_group_name_H-M   'P 1'
#
loop_
_entity.id
_entity.type
_entity.pdbx_description
1 polymer ?
#
loop_
_entity_poly.entity_id
_entity_poly.type
_entity_poly.pdbx_seq_one_letter_code
_entity_poly.pdbx_strand_id
1 'polypeptide(L)'
;MQCSWKAVILLGLASIAIQYTAIRTFTGKTFQICPLTSPLNCSLGSDGEAFGGLCDEFPYFFYNNSRKTHVLILATTRSGSSFVGQLFNQHSDVFYLFEPLYHVQTTLIPHYTHSRNTADRRVMLGASRDLLRSLYDCDLYFLESYFKPQPANHTTDKLFRRGASRALCSPPVCDAFSPSEPYIDEGECIRKCSSLNLSLAVESCRERRHVAIKTVRIPEIADLRALIEDPRLNLKVVHLVRDPRGILSSRIETFRDTYRLWRIWRATGRKPYNLDLTQLSTVCEDMLRSTTTGSSRPLWLRGRYILVRYEDLARNPLQKTTEIYDFLGLPMEKSVEEWIRNNTRGSNDISAKHKYGTVRDSAANAESWRLKLSHEIVEHTQTVCQQVLEELGYKPVNSPEELKNMSVSVIEDKTFVPFL
;
A
#
# COMPACT_ATOMS: atom_id res chain seq x y z
N MET A 1 -47.88 31.31 -9.78
CA MET A 1 -48.30 30.16 -10.63
C MET A 1 -48.28 28.92 -9.73
N GLN A 2 -49.44 28.45 -9.29
CA GLN A 2 -49.54 27.24 -8.46
C GLN A 2 -49.44 26.02 -9.36
N CYS A 3 -48.37 25.24 -9.23
CA CYS A 3 -48.23 23.97 -9.93
C CYS A 3 -49.28 23.00 -9.36
N SER A 4 -50.33 22.70 -10.14
CA SER A 4 -51.37 21.77 -9.73
C SER A 4 -50.76 20.39 -9.50
N TRP A 5 -51.10 19.73 -8.39
CA TRP A 5 -50.67 18.36 -8.07
C TRP A 5 -50.91 17.38 -9.24
N LYS A 6 -51.93 17.62 -10.05
CA LYS A 6 -52.22 16.84 -11.27
C LYS A 6 -51.08 16.91 -12.30
N ALA A 7 -50.40 18.04 -12.43
CA ALA A 7 -49.24 18.20 -13.33
C ALA A 7 -48.00 17.44 -12.82
N VAL A 8 -47.81 17.38 -11.50
CA VAL A 8 -46.70 16.61 -10.88
C VAL A 8 -46.92 15.11 -11.06
N ILE A 9 -48.15 14.62 -10.89
CA ILE A 9 -48.49 13.22 -11.19
C ILE A 9 -48.25 12.90 -12.67
N LEU A 10 -48.71 13.76 -13.58
CA LEU A 10 -48.53 13.55 -15.02
C LEU A 10 -47.05 13.50 -15.42
N LEU A 11 -46.21 14.37 -14.85
CA LEU A 11 -44.76 14.34 -15.06
C LEU A 11 -44.10 13.08 -14.47
N GLY A 12 -44.56 12.63 -13.31
CA GLY A 12 -44.10 11.38 -12.70
C GLY A 12 -44.42 10.16 -13.57
N LEU A 13 -45.66 10.07 -14.06
CA LEU A 13 -46.09 8.97 -14.94
C LEU A 13 -45.37 8.99 -16.30
N ALA A 14 -45.17 10.18 -16.88
CA ALA A 14 -44.39 10.33 -18.12
C ALA A 14 -42.92 9.90 -17.93
N SER A 15 -42.30 10.25 -16.79
CA SER A 15 -40.93 9.85 -16.46
C SER A 15 -40.79 8.33 -16.34
N ILE A 16 -41.75 7.66 -15.67
CA ILE A 16 -41.75 6.20 -15.52
C ILE A 16 -41.92 5.51 -16.88
N ALA A 17 -42.79 6.02 -17.75
CA ALA A 17 -42.98 5.47 -19.10
C ALA A 17 -41.71 5.61 -19.96
N ILE A 18 -41.01 6.75 -19.88
CA ILE A 18 -39.74 6.97 -20.58
C ILE A 18 -38.65 6.03 -20.04
N GLN A 19 -38.53 5.90 -18.72
CA GLN A 19 -37.57 4.99 -18.09
C GLN A 19 -37.83 3.53 -18.46
N TYR A 20 -39.09 3.10 -18.45
CA TYR A 20 -39.48 1.75 -18.87
C TYR A 20 -39.12 1.48 -20.34
N THR A 21 -39.39 2.46 -21.22
CA THR A 21 -39.07 2.33 -22.65
C THR A 21 -37.56 2.29 -22.90
N ALA A 22 -36.78 3.09 -22.17
CA ALA A 22 -35.31 3.05 -22.24
C ALA A 22 -34.75 1.71 -21.77
N ILE A 23 -35.20 1.20 -20.61
CA ILE A 23 -34.76 -0.10 -20.07
C ILE A 23 -35.13 -1.24 -21.01
N ARG A 24 -36.32 -1.21 -21.62
CA ARG A 24 -36.75 -2.21 -22.61
C ARG A 24 -35.93 -2.16 -23.90
N THR A 25 -35.47 -0.97 -24.31
CA THR A 25 -34.60 -0.81 -25.49
C THR A 25 -33.19 -1.35 -25.25
N PHE A 26 -32.69 -1.28 -24.02
CA PHE A 26 -31.39 -1.87 -23.63
C PHE A 26 -31.45 -3.38 -23.38
N THR A 27 -32.58 -3.91 -22.95
CA THR A 27 -32.75 -5.36 -22.69
C THR A 27 -33.22 -6.15 -23.92
N GLY A 28 -33.73 -5.48 -24.96
CA GLY A 28 -34.19 -6.09 -26.21
C GLY A 28 -33.14 -6.29 -27.31
N LYS A 29 -31.88 -5.85 -27.10
CA LYS A 29 -30.78 -6.05 -28.06
C LYS A 29 -29.76 -7.03 -27.50
N THR A 30 -29.81 -8.28 -27.95
CA THR A 30 -28.68 -9.22 -27.88
C THR A 30 -27.52 -8.62 -28.67
N PHE A 31 -26.42 -8.29 -27.99
CA PHE A 31 -25.19 -7.89 -28.65
C PHE A 31 -24.65 -9.07 -29.47
N GLN A 32 -24.70 -8.96 -30.81
CA GLN A 32 -23.95 -9.82 -31.70
C GLN A 32 -22.46 -9.58 -31.46
N ILE A 33 -21.80 -10.60 -30.91
CA ILE A 33 -20.36 -10.70 -30.83
C ILE A 33 -19.83 -10.79 -32.27
N CYS A 34 -19.09 -9.77 -32.72
CA CYS A 34 -18.31 -9.87 -33.94
C CYS A 34 -17.26 -10.99 -33.79
N PRO A 35 -17.09 -11.89 -34.77
CA PRO A 35 -16.01 -12.87 -34.70
C PRO A 35 -14.68 -12.15 -34.96
N LEU A 36 -13.78 -12.21 -33.97
CA LEU A 36 -12.37 -11.88 -34.15
C LEU A 36 -11.74 -12.88 -35.14
N THR A 37 -11.18 -12.36 -36.21
CA THR A 37 -10.29 -13.08 -37.12
C THR A 37 -9.04 -13.53 -36.37
N SER A 38 -8.88 -14.85 -36.18
CA SER A 38 -7.59 -15.46 -35.82
C SER A 38 -6.68 -15.50 -37.05
N PRO A 39 -5.39 -15.15 -36.94
CA PRO A 39 -4.41 -15.45 -37.97
C PRO A 39 -3.75 -16.78 -37.62
N LEU A 40 -4.22 -17.89 -38.19
CA LEU A 40 -3.45 -19.13 -38.33
C LEU A 40 -4.11 -19.96 -39.44
N ASN A 41 -3.64 -19.71 -40.65
CA ASN A 41 -3.99 -20.48 -41.84
C ASN A 41 -3.12 -21.74 -41.83
N CYS A 42 -3.70 -22.88 -41.47
CA CYS A 42 -3.10 -24.18 -41.76
C CYS A 42 -3.38 -24.52 -43.23
N SER A 43 -2.33 -24.71 -44.02
CA SER A 43 -2.39 -25.40 -45.30
C SER A 43 -1.48 -26.62 -45.27
N LEU A 44 -2.10 -27.76 -45.57
CA LEU A 44 -1.59 -29.11 -45.76
C LEU A 44 -0.37 -29.18 -46.71
N GLY A 45 0.58 -30.07 -46.41
CA GLY A 45 1.60 -30.53 -47.36
C GLY A 45 2.62 -31.53 -46.78
N SER A 46 2.37 -32.82 -47.02
CA SER A 46 3.28 -34.00 -47.10
C SER A 46 4.28 -34.37 -45.99
N ASP A 47 4.06 -35.59 -45.49
CA ASP A 47 5.00 -36.70 -45.23
C ASP A 47 6.05 -36.64 -44.10
N GLY A 48 6.01 -37.66 -43.23
CA GLY A 48 7.17 -38.13 -42.47
C GLY A 48 6.92 -38.47 -40.99
N GLU A 49 6.48 -39.71 -40.75
CA GLU A 49 6.70 -40.61 -39.59
C GLU A 49 6.83 -40.10 -38.13
N ALA A 50 6.17 -40.86 -37.27
CA ALA A 50 6.07 -40.74 -35.82
C ALA A 50 7.41 -40.87 -35.08
N PHE A 51 7.60 -40.08 -34.02
CA PHE A 51 8.17 -40.54 -32.75
C PHE A 51 7.65 -39.67 -31.61
N GLY A 52 7.06 -40.31 -30.61
CA GLY A 52 6.53 -39.66 -29.41
C GLY A 52 7.63 -39.10 -28.53
N GLY A 53 7.44 -37.86 -28.08
CA GLY A 53 8.21 -37.22 -27.02
C GLY A 53 7.23 -36.53 -26.08
N LEU A 54 6.89 -37.24 -25.00
CA LEU A 54 6.16 -36.71 -23.86
C LEU A 54 7.11 -35.75 -23.12
N CYS A 55 6.89 -34.45 -23.26
CA CYS A 55 7.55 -33.44 -22.43
C CYS A 55 6.47 -32.69 -21.65
N ASP A 56 6.51 -32.84 -20.32
CA ASP A 56 5.75 -32.05 -19.35
C ASP A 56 5.96 -30.55 -19.58
N GLU A 57 4.98 -29.88 -20.17
CA GLU A 57 4.92 -28.42 -20.17
C GLU A 57 4.26 -27.94 -18.88
N PHE A 58 5.11 -27.57 -17.91
CA PHE A 58 4.72 -26.58 -16.90
C PHE A 58 4.23 -25.33 -17.62
N PRO A 59 3.06 -24.76 -17.27
CA PRO A 59 2.58 -23.54 -17.90
C PRO A 59 3.47 -22.39 -17.46
N TYR A 60 4.48 -22.07 -18.27
CA TYR A 60 5.10 -20.76 -18.27
C TYR A 60 3.99 -19.75 -18.54
N PHE A 61 3.61 -19.01 -17.50
CA PHE A 61 2.73 -17.87 -17.62
C PHE A 61 3.35 -16.89 -18.63
N PHE A 62 2.77 -16.81 -19.83
CA PHE A 62 3.11 -15.76 -20.79
C PHE A 62 2.70 -14.42 -20.17
N TYR A 63 3.68 -13.73 -19.59
CA TYR A 63 3.52 -12.36 -19.12
C TYR A 63 3.23 -11.47 -20.33
N ASN A 64 2.03 -10.89 -20.38
CA ASN A 64 1.72 -9.87 -21.35
C ASN A 64 2.47 -8.58 -20.95
N ASN A 65 3.71 -8.44 -21.43
CA ASN A 65 4.65 -7.36 -21.16
C ASN A 65 4.18 -5.96 -21.61
N SER A 66 2.93 -5.84 -22.08
CA SER A 66 2.33 -4.61 -22.59
C SER A 66 1.55 -3.80 -21.54
N ARG A 67 1.27 -4.37 -20.36
CA ARG A 67 0.36 -3.77 -19.38
C ARG A 67 1.09 -3.29 -18.12
N LYS A 68 0.89 -2.02 -17.75
CA LYS A 68 1.47 -1.45 -16.54
C LYS A 68 1.13 -2.29 -15.30
N THR A 69 2.12 -2.57 -14.45
CA THR A 69 1.88 -3.22 -13.15
C THR A 69 1.57 -2.16 -12.11
N HIS A 70 0.44 -2.29 -11.44
CA HIS A 70 0.02 -1.40 -10.37
C HIS A 70 0.29 -2.07 -9.03
N VAL A 71 1.06 -1.43 -8.17
CA VAL A 71 1.45 -1.95 -6.86
C VAL A 71 0.81 -1.09 -5.78
N LEU A 72 0.12 -1.71 -4.84
CA LEU A 72 -0.30 -1.07 -3.60
C LEU A 72 0.44 -1.68 -2.41
N ILE A 73 1.17 -0.85 -1.68
CA ILE A 73 1.74 -1.23 -0.39
C ILE A 73 0.71 -0.87 0.67
N LEU A 74 -0.07 -1.87 1.08
CA LEU A 74 -1.04 -1.77 2.16
C LEU A 74 -0.31 -1.99 3.48
N ALA A 75 -0.37 -1.02 4.38
CA ALA A 75 0.37 -1.11 5.63
C ALA A 75 -0.27 -0.28 6.74
N THR A 76 0.22 -0.46 7.97
CA THR A 76 -0.19 0.38 9.11
C THR A 76 0.90 1.41 9.46
N THR A 77 0.54 2.57 10.01
CA THR A 77 1.52 3.57 10.47
C THR A 77 2.51 2.97 11.47
N ARG A 78 3.82 3.10 11.18
CA ARG A 78 4.98 2.51 11.91
C ARG A 78 5.24 1.01 11.69
N SER A 79 4.65 0.40 10.67
CA SER A 79 4.95 -0.98 10.23
C SER A 79 6.29 -1.16 9.51
N GLY A 80 6.99 -0.08 9.14
CA GLY A 80 8.17 -0.15 8.27
C GLY A 80 7.88 0.11 6.79
N SER A 81 6.66 0.52 6.45
CA SER A 81 6.24 0.80 5.06
C SER A 81 7.03 1.88 4.33
N SER A 82 7.75 2.77 5.03
CA SER A 82 8.70 3.70 4.39
C SER A 82 9.89 2.96 3.77
N PHE A 83 10.40 1.92 4.44
CA PHE A 83 11.48 1.08 3.91
C PHE A 83 10.98 0.28 2.70
N VAL A 84 9.82 -0.37 2.82
CA VAL A 84 9.21 -1.12 1.70
C VAL A 84 8.95 -0.22 0.51
N GLY A 85 8.45 1.00 0.72
CA GLY A 85 8.26 1.96 -0.36
C GLY A 85 9.56 2.32 -1.09
N GLN A 86 10.68 2.41 -0.37
CA GLN A 86 11.98 2.65 -1.01
C GLN A 86 12.43 1.49 -1.89
N LEU A 87 12.08 0.24 -1.55
CA LEU A 87 12.40 -0.90 -2.43
C LEU A 87 11.88 -0.67 -3.86
N PHE A 88 10.73 -0.02 -4.01
CA PHE A 88 10.15 0.35 -5.31
C PHE A 88 10.69 1.67 -5.86
N ASN A 89 10.91 2.65 -4.99
CA ASN A 89 11.41 3.97 -5.39
C ASN A 89 12.83 3.94 -6.00
N GLN A 90 13.60 2.89 -5.72
CA GLN A 90 14.94 2.70 -6.29
C GLN A 90 14.94 2.01 -7.66
N HIS A 91 13.81 1.46 -8.08
CA HIS A 91 13.66 0.85 -9.39
C HIS A 91 13.38 1.94 -10.44
N SER A 92 14.17 1.96 -11.51
CA SER A 92 14.15 3.04 -12.50
C SER A 92 12.80 3.20 -13.21
N ASP A 93 12.12 2.08 -13.46
CA ASP A 93 10.86 2.01 -14.20
C ASP A 93 9.59 2.07 -13.31
N VAL A 94 9.73 2.47 -12.04
CA VAL A 94 8.61 2.59 -11.09
C VAL A 94 8.32 4.05 -10.74
N PHE A 95 7.07 4.47 -10.93
CA PHE A 95 6.56 5.75 -10.44
C PHE A 95 6.01 5.56 -9.02
N TYR A 96 6.78 5.97 -8.02
CA TYR A 96 6.43 5.78 -6.61
C TYR A 96 5.72 7.01 -6.01
N LEU A 97 4.62 6.80 -5.29
CA LEU A 97 3.94 7.84 -4.51
C LEU A 97 3.85 7.48 -3.01
N PHE A 98 4.29 8.42 -2.17
CA PHE A 98 4.21 8.29 -0.72
C PHE A 98 2.87 8.83 -0.19
N GLU A 99 1.96 7.95 0.22
CA GLU A 99 0.77 8.31 0.98
C GLU A 99 -0.15 9.37 0.36
N PRO A 100 -0.53 9.28 -0.94
CA PRO A 100 -1.38 10.29 -1.59
C PRO A 100 -2.76 10.43 -0.94
N LEU A 101 -3.28 9.36 -0.33
CA LEU A 101 -4.55 9.38 0.42
C LEU A 101 -4.53 10.29 1.66
N TYR A 102 -3.36 10.84 2.04
CA TYR A 102 -3.27 11.90 3.04
C TYR A 102 -4.21 13.06 2.74
N HIS A 103 -4.25 13.50 1.48
CA HIS A 103 -5.05 14.66 1.07
C HIS A 103 -6.54 14.39 1.14
N VAL A 104 -6.97 13.16 0.84
CA VAL A 104 -8.37 12.72 1.01
C VAL A 104 -8.76 12.79 2.49
N GLN A 105 -7.93 12.22 3.37
CA GLN A 105 -8.17 12.21 4.80
C GLN A 105 -8.22 13.62 5.40
N THR A 106 -7.25 14.48 5.09
CA THR A 106 -7.20 15.83 5.66
C THR A 106 -8.28 16.75 5.10
N THR A 107 -8.74 16.52 3.88
CA THR A 107 -9.81 17.32 3.27
C THR A 107 -11.19 16.93 3.80
N LEU A 108 -11.47 15.63 3.90
CA LEU A 108 -12.80 15.13 4.28
C LEU A 108 -12.97 14.95 5.79
N ILE A 109 -11.89 14.66 6.52
CA ILE A 109 -11.90 14.48 7.98
C ILE A 109 -10.78 15.32 8.62
N PRO A 110 -10.90 16.67 8.61
CA PRO A 110 -9.86 17.57 9.13
C PRO A 110 -9.68 17.46 10.64
N HIS A 111 -10.73 17.06 11.37
CA HIS A 111 -10.68 16.81 12.80
C HIS A 111 -10.75 15.30 13.04
N TYR A 112 -9.58 14.69 13.25
CA TYR A 112 -9.44 13.27 13.56
C TYR A 112 -9.94 12.96 14.99
N THR A 113 -11.21 13.24 15.26
CA THR A 113 -11.89 12.83 16.50
C THR A 113 -12.64 11.54 16.22
N HIS A 114 -11.91 10.44 16.04
CA HIS A 114 -12.42 9.05 16.07
C HIS A 114 -13.90 8.90 15.68
N SER A 115 -14.30 9.48 14.54
CA SER A 115 -15.70 9.43 14.13
C SER A 115 -15.92 8.00 13.69
N ARG A 116 -16.52 7.20 14.58
CA ARG A 116 -17.04 5.87 14.26
C ARG A 116 -18.26 5.97 13.34
N ASN A 117 -18.56 7.15 12.81
CA ASN A 117 -19.61 7.34 11.84
C ASN A 117 -19.28 6.53 10.58
N THR A 118 -20.08 5.51 10.36
CA THR A 118 -19.97 4.60 9.22
C THR A 118 -20.14 5.35 7.90
N ALA A 119 -20.88 6.47 7.88
CA ALA A 119 -21.03 7.32 6.70
C ALA A 119 -19.70 8.01 6.33
N ASP A 120 -19.00 8.63 7.30
CA ASP A 120 -17.72 9.30 7.08
C ASP A 120 -16.67 8.31 6.54
N ARG A 121 -16.63 7.10 7.11
CA ARG A 121 -15.76 6.02 6.62
C ARG A 121 -16.09 5.63 5.18
N ARG A 122 -17.38 5.47 4.83
CA ARG A 122 -17.79 5.12 3.46
C ARG A 122 -17.40 6.19 2.45
N VAL A 123 -17.61 7.46 2.78
CA VAL A 123 -17.23 8.60 1.93
C VAL A 123 -15.71 8.63 1.72
N MET A 124 -14.94 8.48 2.80
CA MET A 124 -13.47 8.38 2.74
C MET A 124 -12.97 7.24 1.86
N LEU A 125 -13.55 6.05 2.00
CA LEU A 125 -13.16 4.88 1.22
C LEU A 125 -13.54 5.03 -0.26
N GLY A 126 -14.71 5.60 -0.56
CA GLY A 126 -15.13 5.93 -1.92
C GLY A 126 -14.15 6.89 -2.60
N ALA A 127 -13.89 8.04 -1.96
CA ALA A 127 -12.95 9.03 -2.47
C ALA A 127 -11.51 8.47 -2.60
N SER A 128 -11.09 7.62 -1.66
CA SER A 128 -9.78 6.96 -1.70
C SER A 128 -9.65 5.99 -2.87
N ARG A 129 -10.70 5.19 -3.13
CA ARG A 129 -10.75 4.28 -4.27
C ARG A 129 -10.67 5.04 -5.59
N ASP A 130 -11.45 6.12 -5.71
CA ASP A 130 -11.51 6.91 -6.94
C ASP A 130 -10.17 7.62 -7.21
N LEU A 131 -9.54 8.18 -6.17
CA LEU A 131 -8.19 8.74 -6.28
C LEU A 131 -7.15 7.68 -6.65
N LEU A 132 -7.15 6.49 -6.01
CA LEU A 132 -6.20 5.43 -6.37
C LEU A 132 -6.35 4.99 -7.83
N ARG A 133 -7.58 4.80 -8.29
CA ARG A 133 -7.88 4.46 -9.69
C ARG A 133 -7.30 5.50 -10.64
N SER A 134 -7.54 6.79 -10.37
CA SER A 134 -6.99 7.91 -11.15
C SER A 134 -5.46 7.91 -11.19
N LEU A 135 -4.82 7.74 -10.02
CA LEU A 135 -3.36 7.76 -9.92
C LEU A 135 -2.70 6.57 -10.62
N TYR A 136 -3.31 5.40 -10.62
CA TYR A 136 -2.81 4.25 -11.37
C TYR A 136 -2.90 4.43 -12.89
N ASP A 137 -3.91 5.19 -13.36
CA ASP A 137 -4.01 5.62 -14.76
C ASP A 137 -3.12 6.85 -15.08
N CYS A 138 -2.23 7.24 -14.15
CA CYS A 138 -1.37 8.43 -14.24
C CYS A 138 -2.14 9.76 -14.40
N ASP A 139 -3.38 9.84 -13.94
CA ASP A 139 -4.12 11.11 -13.82
C ASP A 139 -3.92 11.69 -12.42
N LEU A 140 -2.91 12.56 -12.30
CA LEU A 140 -2.56 13.26 -11.06
C LEU A 140 -3.37 14.54 -10.85
N TYR A 141 -4.12 15.03 -11.85
CA TYR A 141 -4.96 16.23 -11.72
C TYR A 141 -6.10 16.00 -10.72
N PHE A 142 -6.51 14.75 -10.52
CA PHE A 142 -7.48 14.38 -9.49
C PHE A 142 -7.03 14.74 -8.06
N LEU A 143 -5.73 14.93 -7.81
CA LEU A 143 -5.24 15.41 -6.51
C LEU A 143 -5.61 16.87 -6.24
N GLU A 144 -5.86 17.68 -7.27
CA GLU A 144 -6.11 19.11 -7.13
C GLU A 144 -7.35 19.42 -6.30
N SER A 145 -8.36 18.55 -6.35
CA SER A 145 -9.57 18.68 -5.51
C SER A 145 -9.31 18.50 -4.02
N TYR A 146 -8.15 17.95 -3.65
CA TYR A 146 -7.77 17.70 -2.26
C TYR A 146 -6.62 18.60 -1.78
N PHE A 147 -6.05 19.45 -2.63
CA PHE A 147 -5.03 20.39 -2.22
C PHE A 147 -5.64 21.67 -1.63
N LYS A 148 -4.98 22.16 -0.58
CA LYS A 148 -5.31 23.43 0.08
C LYS A 148 -4.02 24.24 0.27
N PRO A 149 -3.84 25.39 -0.40
CA PRO A 149 -4.75 26.00 -1.40
C PRO A 149 -4.84 25.17 -2.69
N GLN A 150 -5.86 25.47 -3.52
CA GLN A 150 -5.96 24.86 -4.85
C GLN A 150 -4.79 25.32 -5.74
N PRO A 151 -4.23 24.43 -6.57
CA PRO A 151 -3.13 24.77 -7.47
C PRO A 151 -3.54 25.79 -8.53
N ALA A 152 -2.65 26.74 -8.82
CA ALA A 152 -2.74 27.57 -10.02
C ALA A 152 -1.86 26.95 -11.11
N ASN A 153 -2.36 26.86 -12.34
CA ASN A 153 -1.62 26.26 -13.47
C ASN A 153 -1.03 24.88 -13.14
N HIS A 154 -1.81 24.02 -12.49
CA HIS A 154 -1.41 22.67 -12.08
C HIS A 154 -0.13 22.60 -11.22
N THR A 155 0.21 23.71 -10.54
CA THR A 155 1.47 23.84 -9.80
C THR A 155 1.22 23.93 -8.30
N THR A 156 1.92 23.11 -7.51
CA THR A 156 1.71 23.01 -6.06
C THR A 156 2.98 22.69 -5.28
N ASP A 157 3.10 23.19 -4.05
CA ASP A 157 4.10 22.78 -3.06
C ASP A 157 3.52 21.84 -2.00
N LYS A 158 2.22 21.49 -2.11
CA LYS A 158 1.46 20.81 -1.05
C LYS A 158 1.42 19.30 -1.16
N LEU A 159 1.99 18.69 -2.20
CA LEU A 159 2.02 17.23 -2.30
C LEU A 159 2.82 16.62 -1.13
N PHE A 160 2.10 15.96 -0.23
CA PHE A 160 2.63 15.31 0.96
C PHE A 160 3.84 14.42 0.63
N ARG A 161 5.00 14.78 1.20
CA ARG A 161 6.27 14.08 1.02
C ARG A 161 6.63 13.81 -0.45
N ARG A 162 6.39 14.78 -1.34
CA ARG A 162 6.81 14.67 -2.75
C ARG A 162 8.27 14.25 -2.92
N GLY A 163 9.15 14.73 -2.03
CA GLY A 163 10.59 14.44 -2.10
C GLY A 163 10.96 13.00 -1.77
N ALA A 164 10.02 12.19 -1.26
CA ALA A 164 10.21 10.76 -1.08
C ALA A 164 10.07 9.97 -2.40
N SER A 165 9.63 10.61 -3.49
CA SER A 165 9.52 10.02 -4.82
C SER A 165 10.69 10.46 -5.69
N ARG A 166 11.54 9.52 -6.09
CA ARG A 166 12.66 9.79 -6.98
C ARG A 166 12.20 10.33 -8.33
N ALA A 167 11.10 9.79 -8.86
CA ALA A 167 10.52 10.21 -10.13
C ALA A 167 10.01 11.67 -10.13
N LEU A 168 9.68 12.21 -8.95
CA LEU A 168 9.30 13.62 -8.76
C LEU A 168 10.50 14.53 -8.44
N CYS A 169 11.67 13.93 -8.20
CA CYS A 169 12.94 14.60 -7.92
C CYS A 169 13.95 14.44 -9.07
N SER A 170 13.50 13.98 -10.24
CA SER A 170 14.32 13.77 -11.43
C SER A 170 13.67 14.42 -12.64
N PRO A 171 14.41 14.63 -13.75
CA PRO A 171 13.82 15.05 -15.01
C PRO A 171 12.69 14.11 -15.46
N PRO A 172 11.64 14.61 -16.14
CA PRO A 172 11.41 16.02 -16.51
C PRO A 172 10.82 16.88 -15.36
N VAL A 173 10.54 16.31 -14.20
CA VAL A 173 9.88 17.02 -13.09
C VAL A 173 10.82 18.01 -12.39
N CYS A 174 12.10 17.66 -12.29
CA CYS A 174 13.10 18.47 -11.62
C CYS A 174 14.48 18.28 -12.27
N ASP A 175 15.03 19.38 -12.80
CA ASP A 175 16.34 19.39 -13.49
C ASP A 175 17.54 19.58 -12.55
N ALA A 176 17.30 19.63 -11.23
CA ALA A 176 18.36 19.89 -10.25
C ALA A 176 19.26 18.67 -9.97
N PHE A 177 18.88 17.48 -10.44
CA PHE A 177 19.57 16.22 -10.17
C PHE A 177 19.74 15.41 -11.46
N SER A 178 20.84 14.66 -11.56
CA SER A 178 21.04 13.74 -12.67
C SER A 178 20.13 12.51 -12.53
N PRO A 179 19.61 11.93 -13.62
CA PRO A 179 18.92 10.64 -13.58
C PRO A 179 19.77 9.51 -12.94
N SER A 180 21.09 9.61 -13.10
CA SER A 180 22.07 8.64 -12.58
C SER A 180 22.44 8.85 -11.12
N GLU A 181 21.90 9.88 -10.44
CA GLU A 181 22.26 10.18 -9.05
C GLU A 181 21.70 9.08 -8.12
N PRO A 182 22.57 8.36 -7.38
CA PRO A 182 22.17 7.12 -6.70
C PRO A 182 21.33 7.38 -5.44
N TYR A 183 21.47 8.56 -4.83
CA TYR A 183 20.74 8.94 -3.63
C TYR A 183 20.34 10.41 -3.68
N ILE A 184 19.03 10.66 -3.64
CA ILE A 184 18.47 12.00 -3.51
C ILE A 184 17.82 12.08 -2.13
N ASP A 185 18.36 12.92 -1.26
CA ASP A 185 17.73 13.20 0.03
C ASP A 185 16.40 13.95 -0.17
N GLU A 186 15.38 13.57 0.59
CA GLU A 186 14.04 14.19 0.48
C GLU A 186 14.10 15.70 0.73
N GLY A 187 14.85 16.15 1.75
CA GLY A 187 14.98 17.56 2.09
C GLY A 187 15.69 18.34 0.99
N GLU A 188 16.75 17.76 0.42
CA GLU A 188 17.45 18.34 -0.73
C GLU A 188 16.55 18.44 -1.96
N CYS A 189 15.75 17.41 -2.24
CA CYS A 189 14.78 17.46 -3.33
C CYS A 189 13.77 18.60 -3.12
N ILE A 190 13.20 18.74 -1.93
CA ILE A 190 12.26 19.84 -1.65
C ILE A 190 12.93 21.21 -1.81
N ARG A 191 14.19 21.34 -1.39
CA ARG A 191 14.94 22.60 -1.41
C ARG A 191 15.36 23.02 -2.82
N LYS A 192 15.84 22.07 -3.63
CA LYS A 192 16.40 22.34 -4.96
C LYS A 192 15.35 22.29 -6.06
N CYS A 193 14.33 21.44 -5.94
CA CYS A 193 13.23 21.40 -6.89
C CYS A 193 12.23 22.52 -6.55
N SER A 194 11.86 23.33 -7.55
CA SER A 194 10.81 24.35 -7.43
C SER A 194 9.44 23.72 -7.13
N SER A 195 8.36 24.49 -7.13
CA SER A 195 7.00 23.95 -6.98
C SER A 195 6.71 22.82 -7.98
N LEU A 196 6.00 21.78 -7.54
CA LEU A 196 5.67 20.63 -8.37
C LEU A 196 4.68 21.03 -9.46
N ASN A 197 5.05 20.85 -10.72
CA ASN A 197 4.12 20.91 -11.84
C ASN A 197 3.51 19.51 -12.06
N LEU A 198 2.20 19.37 -11.87
CA LEU A 198 1.51 18.09 -11.99
C LEU A 198 1.51 17.57 -13.43
N SER A 199 1.55 18.43 -14.45
CA SER A 199 1.63 17.99 -15.86
C SER A 199 2.94 17.25 -16.13
N LEU A 200 4.07 17.75 -15.62
CA LEU A 200 5.37 17.06 -15.73
C LEU A 200 5.38 15.75 -14.91
N ALA A 201 4.68 15.74 -13.77
CA ALA A 201 4.52 14.52 -12.97
C ALA A 201 3.69 13.46 -13.69
N VAL A 202 2.63 13.86 -14.42
CA VAL A 202 1.83 12.99 -15.28
C VAL A 202 2.69 12.40 -16.41
N GLU A 203 3.52 13.21 -17.07
CA GLU A 203 4.47 12.75 -18.08
C GLU A 203 5.45 11.71 -17.50
N SER A 204 6.11 12.04 -16.39
CA SER A 204 7.01 11.14 -15.66
C SER A 204 6.35 9.81 -15.25
N CYS A 205 5.07 9.85 -14.85
CA CYS A 205 4.29 8.63 -14.56
C CYS A 205 4.00 7.82 -15.82
N ARG A 206 3.65 8.48 -16.93
CA ARG A 206 3.31 7.83 -18.21
C ARG A 206 4.51 7.11 -18.82
N GLU A 207 5.70 7.68 -18.72
CA GLU A 207 6.96 7.10 -19.20
C GLU A 207 7.34 5.78 -18.50
N ARG A 208 6.93 5.60 -17.25
CA ARG A 208 7.26 4.42 -16.43
C ARG A 208 6.27 3.28 -16.63
N ARG A 209 6.74 2.05 -16.64
CA ARG A 209 5.90 0.85 -16.82
C ARG A 209 5.18 0.42 -15.55
N HIS A 210 5.57 0.92 -14.39
CA HIS A 210 5.00 0.50 -13.12
C HIS A 210 4.64 1.70 -12.24
N VAL A 211 3.56 1.57 -11.47
CA VAL A 211 3.13 2.59 -10.51
C VAL A 211 3.00 1.95 -9.14
N ALA A 212 3.74 2.44 -8.16
CA ALA A 212 3.73 1.94 -6.79
C ALA A 212 3.20 3.00 -5.83
N ILE A 213 2.12 2.70 -5.12
CA ILE A 213 1.52 3.60 -4.15
C ILE A 213 1.60 2.97 -2.77
N LYS A 214 2.14 3.71 -1.80
CA LYS A 214 2.14 3.30 -0.40
C LYS A 214 1.06 4.02 0.39
N THR A 215 0.26 3.30 1.16
CA THR A 215 -0.79 3.90 1.99
C THR A 215 -0.92 3.24 3.36
N VAL A 216 -1.38 4.03 4.33
CA VAL A 216 -1.73 3.58 5.69
C VAL A 216 -3.15 3.98 6.10
N ARG A 217 -3.95 4.41 5.12
CA ARG A 217 -5.30 4.98 5.32
C ARG A 217 -6.41 4.07 4.80
N ILE A 218 -6.04 2.89 4.32
CA ILE A 218 -6.99 1.83 3.97
C ILE A 218 -6.92 0.81 5.11
N PRO A 219 -8.02 0.62 5.85
CA PRO A 219 -8.03 -0.23 7.03
C PRO A 219 -7.85 -1.71 6.69
N GLU A 220 -8.60 -2.21 5.71
CA GLU A 220 -8.67 -3.64 5.44
C GLU A 220 -8.45 -3.98 3.97
N ILE A 221 -7.86 -5.17 3.69
CA ILE A 221 -7.70 -5.65 2.30
C ILE A 221 -9.05 -5.80 1.56
N ALA A 222 -10.13 -6.10 2.29
CA ALA A 222 -11.47 -6.19 1.71
C ALA A 222 -11.98 -4.84 1.16
N ASP A 223 -11.53 -3.72 1.71
CA ASP A 223 -11.89 -2.37 1.21
C ASP A 223 -11.33 -2.12 -0.21
N LEU A 224 -10.34 -2.90 -0.64
CA LEU A 224 -9.69 -2.80 -1.96
C LEU A 224 -10.35 -3.67 -3.03
N ARG A 225 -11.31 -4.52 -2.66
CA ARG A 225 -11.89 -5.52 -3.57
C ARG A 225 -12.33 -4.92 -4.91
N ALA A 226 -13.07 -3.81 -4.89
CA ALA A 226 -13.55 -3.15 -6.11
C ALA A 226 -12.42 -2.63 -7.01
N LEU A 227 -11.28 -2.23 -6.44
CA LEU A 227 -10.12 -1.76 -7.19
C LEU A 227 -9.31 -2.95 -7.74
N ILE A 228 -9.21 -4.03 -6.97
CA ILE A 228 -8.52 -5.26 -7.36
C ILE A 228 -9.29 -5.99 -8.46
N GLU A 229 -10.62 -6.03 -8.42
CA GLU A 229 -11.45 -6.66 -9.46
C GLU A 229 -11.61 -5.80 -10.73
N ASP A 230 -11.16 -4.52 -10.72
CA ASP A 230 -11.27 -3.64 -11.89
C ASP A 230 -10.42 -4.19 -13.05
N PRO A 231 -11.04 -4.61 -14.17
CA PRO A 231 -10.32 -5.25 -15.26
C PRO A 231 -9.41 -4.29 -16.02
N ARG A 232 -9.48 -2.97 -15.73
CA ARG A 232 -8.61 -1.93 -16.29
C ARG A 232 -7.31 -1.76 -15.50
N LEU A 233 -7.23 -2.30 -14.28
CA LEU A 233 -6.03 -2.28 -13.45
C LEU A 233 -5.38 -3.67 -13.36
N ASN A 234 -4.05 -3.72 -13.50
CA ASN A 234 -3.25 -4.87 -13.11
C ASN A 234 -2.73 -4.66 -11.68
N LEU A 235 -3.66 -4.59 -10.73
CA LEU A 235 -3.35 -4.27 -9.34
C LEU A 235 -2.90 -5.51 -8.55
N LYS A 236 -1.70 -5.41 -7.98
CA LYS A 236 -1.14 -6.34 -7.00
C LYS A 236 -0.91 -5.63 -5.67
N VAL A 237 -1.23 -6.30 -4.57
CA VAL A 237 -1.12 -5.76 -3.22
C VAL A 237 0.00 -6.45 -2.46
N VAL A 238 0.93 -5.65 -1.95
CA VAL A 238 1.95 -6.06 -0.97
C VAL A 238 1.43 -5.62 0.40
N HIS A 239 0.88 -6.55 1.17
CA HIS A 239 0.35 -6.28 2.50
C HIS A 239 1.44 -6.46 3.55
N LEU A 240 1.94 -5.34 4.08
CA LEU A 240 2.98 -5.31 5.09
C LEU A 240 2.37 -5.34 6.50
N VAL A 241 2.65 -6.41 7.24
CA VAL A 241 2.31 -6.55 8.67
C VAL A 241 3.56 -6.42 9.53
N ARG A 242 3.38 -6.06 10.80
CA ARG A 242 4.48 -5.92 11.79
C ARG A 242 3.98 -6.28 13.17
N ASP A 243 4.86 -6.75 14.05
CA ASP A 243 4.55 -7.00 15.45
C ASP A 243 3.86 -5.78 16.11
N PRO A 244 2.61 -5.91 16.61
CA PRO A 244 1.90 -4.85 17.32
C PRO A 244 2.70 -4.21 18.46
N ARG A 245 3.53 -4.98 19.18
CA ARG A 245 4.40 -4.49 20.26
C ARG A 245 5.48 -3.56 19.69
N GLY A 246 6.04 -3.92 18.53
CA GLY A 246 6.96 -3.10 17.76
C GLY A 246 6.31 -1.81 17.23
N ILE A 247 5.08 -1.90 16.70
CA ILE A 247 4.29 -0.75 16.26
C ILE A 247 4.05 0.20 17.43
N LEU A 248 3.54 -0.30 18.56
CA LEU A 248 3.24 0.49 19.74
C LEU A 248 4.48 1.19 20.27
N SER A 249 5.59 0.46 20.49
CA SER A 249 6.86 1.03 20.94
C SER A 249 7.31 2.19 20.04
N SER A 250 7.19 2.00 18.73
CA SER A 250 7.56 3.04 17.79
C SER A 250 6.62 4.24 17.80
N ARG A 251 5.31 4.04 17.98
CA ARG A 251 4.31 5.12 18.05
C ARG A 251 4.43 5.94 19.32
N ILE A 252 4.70 5.30 20.47
CA ILE A 252 4.98 5.96 21.75
C ILE A 252 6.12 6.98 21.60
N GLU A 253 7.19 6.60 20.90
CA GLU A 253 8.34 7.49 20.67
C GLU A 253 8.02 8.63 19.68
N THR A 254 7.22 8.30 18.67
CA THR A 254 7.07 9.10 17.44
C THR A 254 5.90 10.09 17.46
N PHE A 255 4.84 9.80 18.22
CA PHE A 255 3.60 10.57 18.28
C PHE A 255 3.32 10.95 19.74
N ARG A 256 4.13 11.87 20.26
CA ARG A 256 4.25 12.18 21.69
C ARG A 256 2.95 12.60 22.35
N ASP A 257 2.11 13.36 21.62
CA ASP A 257 0.85 13.87 22.15
C ASP A 257 -0.24 12.80 22.11
N THR A 258 -0.41 12.13 20.97
CA THR A 258 -1.38 11.04 20.80
C THR A 258 -1.11 9.86 21.76
N TYR A 259 0.15 9.56 22.05
CA TYR A 259 0.54 8.45 22.93
C TYR A 259 1.06 8.93 24.30
N ARG A 260 0.63 10.11 24.76
CA ARG A 260 1.09 10.72 26.02
C ARG A 260 0.92 9.79 27.23
N LEU A 261 -0.25 9.16 27.39
CA LEU A 261 -0.51 8.26 28.52
C LEU A 261 0.37 7.01 28.49
N TRP A 262 0.60 6.43 27.30
CA TRP A 262 1.52 5.31 27.12
C TRP A 262 2.97 5.70 27.45
N ARG A 263 3.39 6.93 27.12
CA ARG A 263 4.71 7.46 27.50
C ARG A 263 4.85 7.62 29.01
N ILE A 264 3.79 8.09 29.68
CA ILE A 264 3.76 8.20 31.15
C ILE A 264 3.91 6.81 31.76
N TRP A 265 3.14 5.81 31.30
CA TRP A 265 3.30 4.43 31.78
C TRP A 265 4.73 3.91 31.59
N ARG A 266 5.31 4.10 30.40
CA ARG A 266 6.69 3.68 30.11
C ARG A 266 7.71 4.33 31.04
N ALA A 267 7.49 5.59 31.44
CA ALA A 267 8.42 6.34 32.28
C ALA A 267 8.26 6.06 33.78
N THR A 268 7.02 5.85 34.26
CA THR A 268 6.71 5.72 35.69
C THR A 268 6.54 4.27 36.15
N GLY A 269 6.37 3.33 35.22
CA GLY A 269 5.98 1.95 35.52
C GLY A 269 4.54 1.84 36.05
N ARG A 270 3.74 2.91 36.03
CA ARG A 270 2.36 2.90 36.53
C ARG A 270 1.36 3.09 35.40
N LYS A 271 0.47 2.10 35.21
CA LYS A 271 -0.58 2.16 34.21
C LYS A 271 -1.59 3.29 34.52
N PRO A 272 -1.81 4.25 33.61
CA PRO A 272 -2.85 5.26 33.76
C PRO A 272 -4.25 4.63 33.73
N TYR A 273 -5.16 5.09 34.60
CA TYR A 273 -6.54 4.58 34.68
C TYR A 273 -7.34 4.82 33.39
N ASN A 274 -7.14 5.98 32.75
CA ASN A 274 -7.87 6.42 31.56
C ASN A 274 -7.08 6.17 30.25
N LEU A 275 -6.26 5.11 30.21
CA LEU A 275 -5.48 4.77 29.03
C LEU A 275 -6.38 4.44 27.83
N ASP A 276 -6.27 5.23 26.75
CA ASP A 276 -6.99 4.94 25.51
C ASP A 276 -6.35 3.76 24.75
N LEU A 277 -7.14 2.70 24.58
CA LEU A 277 -6.77 1.47 23.87
C LEU A 277 -7.32 1.43 22.44
N THR A 278 -8.12 2.41 22.03
CA THR A 278 -8.83 2.40 20.74
C THR A 278 -7.85 2.25 19.58
N GLN A 279 -6.77 3.04 19.58
CA GLN A 279 -5.76 3.00 18.53
C GLN A 279 -4.99 1.68 18.47
N LEU A 280 -4.78 1.00 19.60
CA LEU A 280 -4.12 -0.30 19.63
C LEU A 280 -5.08 -1.39 19.12
N SER A 281 -6.30 -1.40 19.64
CA SER A 281 -7.33 -2.38 19.29
C SER A 281 -7.67 -2.31 17.80
N THR A 282 -7.90 -1.11 17.25
CA THR A 282 -8.17 -0.92 15.82
C THR A 282 -7.04 -1.45 14.94
N VAL A 283 -5.77 -1.21 15.31
CA VAL A 283 -4.64 -1.74 14.53
C VAL A 283 -4.63 -3.27 14.52
N CYS A 284 -4.86 -3.89 15.67
CA CYS A 284 -4.85 -5.35 15.80
C CYS A 284 -6.05 -5.99 15.10
N GLU A 285 -7.23 -5.38 15.19
CA GLU A 285 -8.44 -5.80 14.47
C GLU A 285 -8.29 -5.65 12.95
N ASP A 286 -7.82 -4.51 12.45
CA ASP A 286 -7.60 -4.26 11.02
C ASP A 286 -6.60 -5.25 10.41
N MET A 287 -5.49 -5.50 11.13
CA MET A 287 -4.51 -6.51 10.74
C MET A 287 -5.13 -7.91 10.74
N LEU A 288 -5.83 -8.31 11.81
CA LEU A 288 -6.46 -9.63 11.91
C LEU A 288 -7.48 -9.88 10.80
N ARG A 289 -8.33 -8.89 10.50
CA ARG A 289 -9.33 -9.00 9.42
C ARG A 289 -8.66 -9.12 8.05
N SER A 290 -7.60 -8.37 7.84
CA SER A 290 -6.84 -8.40 6.58
C SER A 290 -6.08 -9.70 6.40
N THR A 291 -5.44 -10.21 7.45
CA THR A 291 -4.73 -11.49 7.43
C THR A 291 -5.69 -12.64 7.22
N THR A 292 -6.81 -12.67 7.95
CA THR A 292 -7.87 -13.68 7.79
C THR A 292 -8.43 -13.68 6.36
N THR A 293 -8.69 -12.50 5.78
CA THR A 293 -9.15 -12.39 4.39
C THR A 293 -8.09 -12.94 3.42
N GLY A 294 -6.81 -12.58 3.60
CA GLY A 294 -5.72 -13.15 2.80
C GLY A 294 -5.60 -14.68 2.94
N SER A 295 -5.65 -15.19 4.16
CA SER A 295 -5.57 -16.62 4.50
C SER A 295 -6.74 -17.43 3.94
N SER A 296 -7.93 -16.83 3.82
CA SER A 296 -9.09 -17.47 3.17
C SER A 296 -8.96 -17.63 1.65
N ARG A 297 -7.92 -17.04 1.03
CA ARG A 297 -7.60 -17.16 -0.41
C ARG A 297 -8.80 -16.97 -1.34
N PRO A 298 -9.55 -15.86 -1.22
CA PRO A 298 -10.68 -15.62 -2.11
C PRO A 298 -10.20 -15.43 -3.56
N LEU A 299 -11.02 -15.84 -4.54
CA LEU A 299 -10.65 -15.83 -5.96
C LEU A 299 -10.17 -14.46 -6.47
N TRP A 300 -10.75 -13.36 -5.97
CA TRP A 300 -10.35 -12.01 -6.36
C TRP A 300 -8.95 -11.59 -5.90
N LEU A 301 -8.33 -12.33 -4.96
CA LEU A 301 -6.94 -12.14 -4.53
C LEU A 301 -5.93 -13.04 -5.26
N ARG A 302 -6.40 -14.01 -6.04
CA ARG A 302 -5.52 -14.95 -6.76
C ARG A 302 -4.59 -14.22 -7.73
N GLY A 303 -3.29 -14.45 -7.59
CA GLY A 303 -2.21 -13.80 -8.34
C GLY A 303 -2.03 -12.30 -8.02
N ARG A 304 -2.77 -11.75 -7.06
CA ARG A 304 -2.87 -10.30 -6.78
C ARG A 304 -2.51 -9.90 -5.36
N TYR A 305 -2.17 -10.84 -4.47
CA TYR A 305 -1.82 -10.51 -3.10
C TYR A 305 -0.67 -11.33 -2.54
N ILE A 306 0.24 -10.64 -1.86
CA ILE A 306 1.29 -11.21 -1.02
C ILE A 306 1.24 -10.55 0.36
N LEU A 307 1.37 -11.36 1.42
CA LEU A 307 1.57 -10.88 2.78
C LEU A 307 3.06 -10.90 3.10
N VAL A 308 3.58 -9.79 3.61
CA VAL A 308 4.98 -9.64 4.01
C VAL A 308 5.03 -9.26 5.48
N ARG A 309 5.71 -10.07 6.29
CA ARG A 309 5.99 -9.77 7.69
C ARG A 309 7.27 -8.94 7.79
N TYR A 310 7.18 -7.78 8.43
CA TYR A 310 8.27 -6.81 8.51
C TYR A 310 9.56 -7.40 9.08
N GLU A 311 9.45 -8.27 10.08
CA GLU A 311 10.58 -8.88 10.77
C GLU A 311 11.36 -9.83 9.86
N ASP A 312 10.66 -10.57 8.98
CA ASP A 312 11.32 -11.44 8.00
C ASP A 312 12.05 -10.63 6.94
N LEU A 313 11.41 -9.56 6.45
CA LEU A 313 12.04 -8.60 5.54
C LEU A 313 13.23 -7.89 6.21
N ALA A 314 13.12 -7.53 7.47
CA ALA A 314 14.18 -6.85 8.20
C ALA A 314 15.38 -7.76 8.47
N ARG A 315 15.15 -9.06 8.72
CA ARG A 315 16.20 -10.06 8.92
C ARG A 315 16.87 -10.48 7.61
N ASN A 316 16.10 -10.63 6.53
CA ASN A 316 16.59 -11.11 5.23
C ASN A 316 16.17 -10.17 4.07
N PRO A 317 16.65 -8.91 4.03
CA PRO A 317 16.08 -7.89 3.15
C PRO A 317 16.27 -8.18 1.65
N LEU A 318 17.42 -8.70 1.22
CA LEU A 318 17.66 -9.04 -0.18
C LEU A 318 16.75 -10.19 -0.65
N GLN A 319 16.72 -11.29 0.12
CA GLN A 319 15.91 -12.45 -0.21
C GLN A 319 14.41 -12.10 -0.25
N LYS A 320 13.91 -11.43 0.79
CA LYS A 320 12.48 -11.07 0.86
C LYS A 320 12.09 -10.01 -0.16
N THR A 321 13.00 -9.13 -0.55
CA THR A 321 12.74 -8.20 -1.67
C THR A 321 12.67 -8.97 -2.99
N THR A 322 13.56 -9.94 -3.21
CA THR A 322 13.53 -10.79 -4.41
C THR A 322 12.19 -11.53 -4.52
N GLU A 323 11.71 -12.15 -3.45
CA GLU A 323 10.39 -12.81 -3.40
C GLU A 323 9.23 -11.86 -3.77
N ILE A 324 9.28 -10.61 -3.29
CA ILE A 324 8.28 -9.59 -3.62
C ILE A 324 8.33 -9.24 -5.11
N TYR A 325 9.53 -9.04 -5.65
CA TYR A 325 9.74 -8.68 -7.05
C TYR A 325 9.30 -9.80 -8.00
N ASP A 326 9.65 -11.05 -7.68
CA ASP A 326 9.22 -12.24 -8.42
C ASP A 326 7.70 -12.36 -8.45
N PHE A 327 7.03 -12.19 -7.29
CA PHE A 327 5.57 -12.17 -7.21
C PHE A 327 4.95 -11.07 -8.09
N LEU A 328 5.58 -9.89 -8.11
CA LEU A 328 5.10 -8.77 -8.92
C LEU A 328 5.38 -8.95 -10.41
N GLY A 329 6.35 -9.78 -10.78
CA GLY A 329 6.86 -9.91 -12.15
C GLY A 329 7.73 -8.73 -12.54
N LEU A 330 8.47 -8.16 -11.58
CA LEU A 330 9.40 -7.04 -11.78
C LEU A 330 10.84 -7.56 -11.74
N PRO A 331 11.73 -7.10 -12.63
CA PRO A 331 13.14 -7.44 -12.53
C PRO A 331 13.78 -6.77 -11.30
N MET A 332 14.62 -7.51 -10.58
CA MET A 332 15.42 -6.93 -9.51
C MET A 332 16.61 -6.16 -10.09
N GLU A 333 16.56 -4.83 -10.07
CA GLU A 333 17.65 -3.98 -10.56
C GLU A 333 18.81 -3.89 -9.55
N LYS A 334 20.05 -3.71 -10.06
CA LYS A 334 21.25 -3.51 -9.24
C LYS A 334 21.12 -2.30 -8.29
N SER A 335 20.47 -1.23 -8.74
CA SER A 335 20.18 -0.03 -7.95
C SER A 335 19.42 -0.36 -6.66
N VAL A 336 18.44 -1.26 -6.74
CA VAL A 336 17.63 -1.71 -5.60
C VAL A 336 18.50 -2.55 -4.65
N GLU A 337 19.29 -3.50 -5.18
CA GLU A 337 20.20 -4.32 -4.37
C GLU A 337 21.25 -3.50 -3.61
N GLU A 338 21.90 -2.58 -4.31
CA GLU A 338 22.91 -1.68 -3.74
C GLU A 338 22.30 -0.80 -2.65
N TRP A 339 21.11 -0.24 -2.90
CA TRP A 339 20.40 0.56 -1.91
C TRP A 339 20.08 -0.27 -0.65
N ILE A 340 19.61 -1.51 -0.81
CA ILE A 340 19.34 -2.41 0.32
C ILE A 340 20.62 -2.61 1.14
N ARG A 341 21.73 -3.02 0.50
CA ARG A 341 23.00 -3.30 1.18
C ARG A 341 23.51 -2.08 1.97
N ASN A 342 23.36 -0.89 1.41
CA ASN A 342 23.79 0.37 2.03
C ASN A 342 22.86 0.83 3.16
N ASN A 343 21.56 0.52 3.10
CA ASN A 343 20.58 1.02 4.07
C ASN A 343 20.27 0.05 5.22
N THR A 344 20.60 -1.24 5.10
CA THR A 344 20.26 -2.25 6.12
C THR A 344 21.43 -2.68 7.01
N ARG A 345 22.66 -2.21 6.72
CA ARG A 345 23.89 -2.53 7.48
C ARG A 345 24.41 -1.38 8.34
N GLY A 346 23.72 -0.24 8.36
CA GLY A 346 24.22 0.97 9.02
C GLY A 346 24.32 0.84 10.54
N SER A 347 25.40 1.36 11.12
CA SER A 347 25.46 1.72 12.54
C SER A 347 24.41 2.80 12.84
N ASN A 348 23.91 2.87 14.07
CA ASN A 348 22.93 3.88 14.52
C ASN A 348 23.54 5.30 14.57
N ASP A 349 24.00 5.83 13.44
CA ASP A 349 24.66 7.13 13.38
C ASP A 349 23.64 8.29 13.26
N ILE A 350 24.10 9.47 13.64
CA ILE A 350 23.32 10.63 14.09
C ILE A 350 22.39 11.22 13.00
N SER A 351 22.60 10.88 11.72
CA SER A 351 21.71 11.25 10.60
C SER A 351 20.37 10.49 10.60
N ALA A 352 20.21 9.44 11.42
CA ALA A 352 18.99 8.65 11.58
C ALA A 352 17.86 9.33 12.41
N LYS A 353 17.97 10.64 12.70
CA LYS A 353 17.01 11.37 13.56
C LYS A 353 15.69 11.72 12.87
N HIS A 354 15.52 11.47 11.57
CA HIS A 354 14.24 11.68 10.89
C HIS A 354 13.26 10.54 11.19
N LYS A 355 12.02 10.92 11.54
CA LYS A 355 10.90 10.01 11.86
C LYS A 355 10.71 8.90 10.83
N TYR A 356 10.99 9.16 9.56
CA TYR A 356 10.79 8.22 8.45
C TYR A 356 12.07 7.66 7.82
N GLY A 357 13.25 7.88 8.44
CA GLY A 357 14.54 7.45 7.90
C GLY A 357 14.66 5.93 7.76
N THR A 358 15.27 5.48 6.65
CA THR A 358 15.39 4.08 6.24
C THR A 358 16.74 3.43 6.54
N VAL A 359 17.80 4.23 6.74
CA VAL A 359 19.14 3.73 7.08
C VAL A 359 19.18 3.28 8.53
N ARG A 360 19.28 1.96 8.78
CA ARG A 360 19.37 1.34 10.12
C ARG A 360 19.96 -0.07 10.00
N ASP A 361 20.46 -0.61 11.10
CA ASP A 361 20.46 -2.07 11.29
C ASP A 361 19.01 -2.54 11.32
N SER A 362 18.55 -3.15 10.23
CA SER A 362 17.15 -3.51 10.04
C SER A 362 16.71 -4.59 11.04
N ALA A 363 17.56 -5.60 11.26
CA ALA A 363 17.28 -6.72 12.16
C ALA A 363 17.23 -6.26 13.62
N ALA A 364 18.22 -5.51 14.08
CA ALA A 364 18.23 -4.99 15.45
C ALA A 364 17.07 -4.01 15.70
N ASN A 365 16.74 -3.17 14.71
CA ASN A 365 15.62 -2.24 14.84
C ASN A 365 14.26 -2.95 14.95
N ALA A 366 14.09 -4.09 14.29
CA ALA A 366 12.86 -4.88 14.34
C ALA A 366 12.54 -5.36 15.76
N GLU A 367 13.55 -5.84 16.50
CA GLU A 367 13.39 -6.34 17.87
C GLU A 367 13.62 -5.27 18.96
N SER A 368 13.99 -4.04 18.60
CA SER A 368 14.33 -2.98 19.58
C SER A 368 13.23 -2.62 20.59
N TRP A 369 11.97 -3.00 20.33
CA TRP A 369 10.87 -2.79 21.26
C TRP A 369 11.05 -3.57 22.56
N ARG A 370 11.72 -4.73 22.50
CA ARG A 370 12.02 -5.60 23.66
C ARG A 370 12.81 -4.86 24.74
N LEU A 371 13.74 -4.01 24.30
CA LEU A 371 14.56 -3.20 25.21
C LEU A 371 13.84 -1.93 25.68
N LYS A 372 12.91 -1.40 24.89
CA LYS A 372 12.24 -0.10 25.12
C LYS A 372 10.96 -0.17 25.94
N LEU A 373 10.26 -1.30 25.93
CA LEU A 373 9.02 -1.50 26.68
C LEU A 373 9.29 -2.24 28.00
N SER A 374 8.43 -2.00 28.99
CA SER A 374 8.35 -2.83 30.20
C SER A 374 7.54 -4.09 29.92
N HIS A 375 7.76 -5.13 30.73
CA HIS A 375 7.00 -6.37 30.62
C HIS A 375 5.48 -6.13 30.74
N GLU A 376 5.04 -5.28 31.67
CA GLU A 376 3.61 -4.96 31.84
C GLU A 376 2.97 -4.34 30.58
N ILE A 377 3.68 -3.46 29.86
CA ILE A 377 3.17 -2.88 28.60
C ILE A 377 3.11 -3.96 27.52
N VAL A 378 4.11 -4.83 27.47
CA VAL A 378 4.18 -5.95 26.52
C VAL A 378 3.05 -6.93 26.77
N GLU A 379 2.87 -7.38 28.01
CA GLU A 379 1.79 -8.27 28.44
C GLU A 379 0.43 -7.66 28.09
N HIS A 380 0.20 -6.38 28.43
CA HIS A 380 -1.06 -5.72 28.10
C HIS A 380 -1.31 -5.64 26.59
N THR A 381 -0.27 -5.39 25.80
CA THR A 381 -0.36 -5.39 24.33
C THR A 381 -0.66 -6.78 23.80
N GLN A 382 -0.05 -7.82 24.36
CA GLN A 382 -0.29 -9.22 24.00
C GLN A 382 -1.74 -9.63 24.28
N THR A 383 -2.30 -9.23 25.42
CA THR A 383 -3.70 -9.50 25.75
C THR A 383 -4.66 -8.86 24.73
N VAL A 384 -4.43 -7.59 24.36
CA VAL A 384 -5.30 -6.89 23.40
C VAL A 384 -5.16 -7.47 21.99
N CYS A 385 -3.95 -7.87 21.60
CA CYS A 385 -3.63 -8.28 20.23
C CYS A 385 -3.40 -9.79 20.08
N GLN A 386 -3.89 -10.60 21.01
CA GLN A 386 -3.59 -12.03 21.10
C GLN A 386 -3.82 -12.76 19.77
N GLN A 387 -5.03 -12.62 19.21
CA GLN A 387 -5.43 -13.31 17.99
C GLN A 387 -4.53 -12.97 16.79
N VAL A 388 -4.16 -11.70 16.62
CA VAL A 388 -3.28 -11.30 15.51
C VAL A 388 -1.83 -11.70 15.74
N LEU A 389 -1.39 -11.80 17.00
CA LEU A 389 -0.07 -12.31 17.33
C LEU A 389 0.05 -13.79 16.94
N GLU A 390 -0.93 -14.60 17.33
CA GLU A 390 -1.01 -16.02 16.97
C GLU A 390 -1.12 -16.20 15.44
N GLU A 391 -2.02 -15.48 14.77
CA GLU A 391 -2.21 -15.58 13.32
C GLU A 391 -0.95 -15.21 12.53
N LEU A 392 -0.10 -14.32 13.05
CA LEU A 392 1.15 -13.89 12.40
C LEU A 392 2.42 -14.62 12.89
N GLY A 393 2.28 -15.57 13.81
CA GLY A 393 3.40 -16.36 14.34
C GLY A 393 4.33 -15.55 15.25
N TYR A 394 3.78 -14.63 16.04
CA TYR A 394 4.52 -13.91 17.08
C TYR A 394 4.31 -14.61 18.43
N LYS A 395 5.41 -15.05 19.05
CA LYS A 395 5.37 -15.74 20.34
C LYS A 395 5.09 -14.74 21.48
N PRO A 396 4.28 -15.11 22.48
CA PRO A 396 4.13 -14.31 23.68
C PRO A 396 5.43 -14.30 24.47
N VAL A 397 5.70 -13.18 25.14
CA VAL A 397 6.75 -13.04 26.14
C VAL A 397 6.09 -13.10 27.50
N ASN A 398 6.56 -13.99 28.37
CA ASN A 398 5.90 -14.34 29.63
C ASN A 398 6.64 -13.83 30.88
N SER A 399 7.88 -13.37 30.74
CA SER A 399 8.63 -12.78 31.85
C SER A 399 9.50 -11.60 31.45
N PRO A 400 9.89 -10.72 32.41
CA PRO A 400 10.86 -9.65 32.17
C PRO A 400 12.21 -10.16 31.65
N GLU A 401 12.66 -11.34 32.10
CA GLU A 401 13.91 -11.97 31.68
C GLU A 401 13.82 -12.42 30.22
N GLU A 402 12.73 -13.09 29.85
CA GLU A 402 12.47 -13.50 28.46
C GLU A 402 12.39 -12.28 27.53
N LEU A 403 11.75 -11.20 27.99
CA LEU A 403 11.65 -9.95 27.24
C LEU A 403 13.02 -9.42 26.84
N LYS A 404 13.98 -9.38 27.78
CA LYS A 404 15.31 -8.82 27.56
C LYS A 404 16.29 -9.81 26.92
N ASN A 405 15.97 -11.10 26.88
CA ASN A 405 16.84 -12.13 26.31
C ASN A 405 16.81 -12.15 24.77
N MET A 406 17.62 -11.30 24.13
CA MET A 406 17.72 -11.19 22.66
C MET A 406 18.22 -12.46 21.94
N SER A 407 18.71 -13.47 22.67
CA SER A 407 19.09 -14.76 22.07
C SER A 407 17.88 -15.66 21.75
N VAL A 408 16.73 -15.40 22.38
CA VAL A 408 15.49 -16.15 22.15
C VAL A 408 14.66 -15.43 21.08
N SER A 409 14.31 -16.15 20.02
CA SER A 409 13.39 -15.65 18.99
C SER A 409 11.96 -15.63 19.50
N VAL A 410 11.34 -14.46 19.45
CA VAL A 410 9.90 -14.24 19.73
C VAL A 410 9.04 -14.34 18.47
N ILE A 411 9.60 -14.93 17.41
CA ILE A 411 8.99 -15.05 16.09
C ILE A 411 9.12 -16.50 15.65
N GLU A 412 8.02 -17.07 15.18
CA GLU A 412 7.96 -18.40 14.57
C GLU A 412 8.48 -18.38 13.14
N ASP A 413 9.09 -19.48 12.72
CA ASP A 413 9.43 -19.72 11.32
C ASP A 413 8.13 -20.07 10.56
N LYS A 414 7.42 -19.02 10.14
CA LYS A 414 6.15 -19.08 9.43
C LYS A 414 6.33 -18.44 8.06
N THR A 415 6.07 -19.22 7.01
CA THR A 415 6.21 -18.75 5.63
C THR A 415 4.86 -18.28 5.09
N PHE A 416 4.82 -17.09 4.49
CA PHE A 416 3.63 -16.55 3.84
C PHE A 416 3.79 -16.66 2.33
N VAL A 417 3.17 -17.67 1.73
CA VAL A 417 3.26 -17.94 0.29
C VAL A 417 2.12 -17.23 -0.44
N PRO A 418 2.39 -16.50 -1.55
CA PRO A 418 1.34 -15.88 -2.34
C PRO A 418 0.38 -16.92 -2.92
N PHE A 419 -0.91 -16.56 -3.01
CA PHE A 419 -1.91 -17.39 -3.68
C PHE A 419 -1.87 -17.09 -5.18
N LEU A 420 -1.27 -17.97 -5.98
CA LEU A 420 -1.04 -17.77 -7.42
C LEU A 420 -2.18 -18.29 -8.32
#